data_AF-A0A7W2AQX4-F1
#
_entry.id   AF-A0A7W2AQX4-F1
#
_cell.length_a   1.000
_cell.length_b   1.000
_cell.length_c   1.000
_cell.angle_alpha   90.00
_cell.angle_beta   90.00
_cell.angle_gamma   90.00
#
_symmetry.space_group_name_H-M   'P 1'
#
loop_
_entity.id
_entity.type
_entity.pdbx_description
1 polymer ?
#
loop_
_entity_poly.entity_id
_entity_poly.type
_entity_poly.pdbx_seq_one_letter_code
_entity_poly.pdbx_strand_id
1 'polypeptide(L)'
;MKDQLVPGCVYVWFTPLSAARPELETILDETETERYRSYRKREDQKRALLSFGLLRLVLSRFLEKPPEEIRISRECPHCHKPHGKPRVLDGDSIEVNISHSGNWVLTALTLNQPIGIDIEQRSFSHHWQELIGHVLSAKEHKEWEKLSDREKAIAFFQYWTQKEAILKATGDGLTVPMSHLSVSRKTGIPRLTDWHGHEERVSQIHCYPLEIDSSHEACLAVMGQCWQICLRDGKLVIEAWLEKRGEKFVH
;
A
#
# COMPACT_ATOMS: atom_id res chain seq x y z
N MET A 1 -20.03 5.90 17.30
CA MET A 1 -19.45 4.58 17.64
C MET A 1 -17.97 4.63 17.35
N LYS A 2 -17.15 4.18 18.30
CA LYS A 2 -15.69 4.17 18.22
C LYS A 2 -15.24 3.13 17.19
N ASP A 3 -14.44 3.53 16.21
CA ASP A 3 -13.77 2.55 15.36
C ASP A 3 -12.65 1.90 16.20
N GLN A 4 -12.66 0.58 16.28
CA GLN A 4 -11.61 -0.18 16.97
C GLN A 4 -10.93 -1.10 15.96
N LEU A 5 -9.60 -1.13 16.00
CA LEU A 5 -8.84 -2.15 15.30
C LEU A 5 -8.89 -3.44 16.12
N VAL A 6 -9.18 -4.55 15.45
CA VAL A 6 -9.19 -5.88 16.07
C VAL A 6 -7.88 -6.59 15.71
N PRO A 7 -7.15 -7.17 16.69
CA PRO A 7 -5.96 -7.97 16.41
C PRO A 7 -6.26 -9.11 15.41
N GLY A 8 -5.36 -9.32 14.45
CA GLY A 8 -5.54 -10.31 13.37
C GLY A 8 -6.47 -9.85 12.23
N CYS A 9 -7.05 -8.65 12.30
CA CYS A 9 -7.76 -8.02 11.19
C CYS A 9 -6.87 -7.00 10.49
N VAL A 10 -6.98 -6.92 9.16
CA VAL A 10 -6.38 -5.84 8.35
C VAL A 10 -7.50 -5.02 7.73
N TYR A 11 -7.45 -3.71 7.90
CA TYR A 11 -8.43 -2.79 7.34
C TYR A 11 -7.80 -2.08 6.15
N VAL A 12 -8.44 -2.16 4.99
CA VAL A 12 -7.93 -1.55 3.76
C VAL A 12 -8.97 -0.60 3.21
N TRP A 13 -8.59 0.67 3.06
CA TRP A 13 -9.39 1.68 2.39
C TRP A 13 -8.95 1.82 0.95
N PHE A 14 -9.86 1.57 0.01
CA PHE A 14 -9.68 1.90 -1.39
C PHE A 14 -10.31 3.26 -1.67
N THR A 15 -9.56 4.14 -2.32
CA THR A 15 -10.04 5.51 -2.58
C THR A 15 -9.70 5.94 -4.00
N PRO A 16 -10.70 6.30 -4.80
CA PRO A 16 -10.45 6.76 -6.15
C PRO A 16 -9.81 8.16 -6.12
N LEU A 17 -8.96 8.46 -7.08
CA LEU A 17 -8.26 9.74 -7.19
C LEU A 17 -9.23 10.93 -7.33
N SER A 18 -10.45 10.69 -7.81
CA SER A 18 -11.54 11.68 -7.87
C SER A 18 -12.03 12.13 -6.48
N ALA A 19 -11.73 11.38 -5.42
CA ALA A 19 -12.01 11.78 -4.04
C ALA A 19 -10.94 12.73 -3.46
N ALA A 20 -9.85 13.02 -4.19
CA ALA A 20 -8.88 14.02 -3.77
C ALA A 20 -9.53 15.40 -3.62
N ARG A 21 -9.18 16.11 -2.54
CA ARG A 21 -9.75 17.39 -2.14
C ARG A 21 -8.63 18.33 -1.68
N PRO A 22 -8.56 19.59 -2.15
CA PRO A 22 -7.51 20.53 -1.73
C PRO A 22 -7.46 20.73 -0.21
N GLU A 23 -8.60 20.62 0.47
CA GLU A 23 -8.72 20.77 1.91
C GLU A 23 -7.84 19.78 2.68
N LEU A 24 -7.54 18.60 2.11
CA LEU A 24 -6.64 17.61 2.71
C LEU A 24 -5.24 18.18 2.99
N GLU A 25 -4.83 19.23 2.28
CA GLU A 25 -3.57 19.92 2.53
C GLU A 25 -3.51 20.53 3.93
N THR A 26 -4.67 20.98 4.45
CA THR A 26 -4.76 21.66 5.75
C THR A 26 -4.50 20.75 6.95
N ILE A 27 -4.39 19.44 6.74
CA ILE A 27 -4.12 18.45 7.78
C ILE A 27 -2.76 17.77 7.61
N LEU A 28 -1.97 18.14 6.59
CA LEU A 28 -0.64 17.59 6.38
C LEU A 28 0.39 18.30 7.27
N ASP A 29 1.45 17.58 7.64
CA ASP A 29 2.63 18.22 8.23
C ASP A 29 3.52 18.85 7.15
N GLU A 30 4.57 19.55 7.58
CA GLU A 30 5.52 20.23 6.70
C GLU A 30 6.25 19.25 5.77
N THR A 31 6.69 18.10 6.28
CA THR A 31 7.42 17.09 5.48
C THR A 31 6.54 16.49 4.38
N GLU A 32 5.28 16.19 4.69
CA GLU A 32 4.30 15.70 3.74
C GLU A 32 3.90 16.78 2.73
N THR A 33 3.80 18.03 3.19
CA THR A 33 3.53 19.21 2.35
C THR A 33 4.62 19.42 1.31
N GLU A 34 5.88 19.47 1.74
CA GLU A 34 7.04 19.58 0.85
C GLU A 34 7.09 18.41 -0.14
N ARG A 35 6.86 17.18 0.35
CA ARG A 35 6.91 15.99 -0.50
C ARG A 35 5.82 16.00 -1.56
N TYR A 36 4.55 16.26 -1.22
CA TYR A 36 3.49 16.24 -2.23
C TYR A 36 3.69 17.38 -3.25
N ARG A 37 4.17 18.55 -2.82
CA ARG A 37 4.47 19.68 -3.72
C ARG A 37 5.67 19.42 -4.63
N SER A 38 6.63 18.60 -4.21
CA SER A 38 7.82 18.29 -5.00
C SER A 38 7.54 17.48 -6.29
N TYR A 39 6.41 16.78 -6.35
CA TYR A 39 6.03 16.04 -7.56
C TYR A 39 5.75 17.00 -8.73
N ARG A 40 6.34 16.72 -9.89
CA ARG A 40 6.17 17.55 -11.10
C ARG A 40 4.83 17.33 -11.80
N LYS A 41 4.32 16.10 -11.80
CA LYS A 41 3.06 15.74 -12.48
C LYS A 41 1.90 15.98 -11.53
N ARG A 42 0.85 16.65 -12.00
CA ARG A 42 -0.37 16.93 -11.22
C ARG A 42 -1.04 15.66 -10.67
N GLU A 43 -0.99 14.56 -11.40
CA GLU A 43 -1.56 13.29 -10.95
C GLU A 43 -0.78 12.69 -9.78
N ASP A 44 0.56 12.77 -9.82
CA ASP A 44 1.40 12.31 -8.71
C ASP A 44 1.20 13.20 -7.48
N GLN A 45 1.09 14.52 -7.66
CA GLN A 45 0.72 15.44 -6.59
C GLN A 45 -0.63 15.07 -5.96
N LYS A 46 -1.66 14.79 -6.77
CA LYS A 46 -2.97 14.36 -6.29
C LYS A 46 -2.92 13.03 -5.55
N ARG A 47 -2.17 12.04 -6.06
CA ARG A 47 -1.99 10.74 -5.40
C ARG A 47 -1.30 10.89 -4.05
N ALA A 48 -0.25 11.71 -3.98
CA ALA A 48 0.46 11.99 -2.75
C ALA A 48 -0.43 12.73 -1.72
N LEU A 49 -1.11 13.80 -2.13
CA LEU A 49 -2.05 14.54 -1.29
C LEU A 49 -3.14 13.62 -0.71
N LEU A 50 -3.78 12.83 -1.58
CA LEU A 50 -4.82 11.89 -1.17
C LEU A 50 -4.27 10.81 -0.24
N SER A 51 -3.08 10.27 -0.51
CA SER A 51 -2.42 9.26 0.32
C SER A 51 -2.12 9.77 1.73
N PHE A 52 -1.56 10.97 1.85
CA PHE A 52 -1.18 11.54 3.14
C PHE A 52 -2.43 11.95 3.94
N GLY A 53 -3.37 12.65 3.29
CA GLY A 53 -4.61 13.07 3.92
C GLY A 53 -5.45 11.88 4.38
N LEU A 54 -5.64 10.86 3.53
CA LEU A 54 -6.41 9.67 3.87
C LEU A 54 -5.80 8.92 5.06
N LEU A 55 -4.47 8.72 5.10
CA LEU A 55 -3.82 8.06 6.22
C LEU A 55 -4.12 8.79 7.54
N ARG A 56 -3.97 10.12 7.57
CA ARG A 56 -4.25 10.93 8.76
C ARG A 56 -5.71 10.86 9.19
N LEU A 57 -6.65 10.97 8.24
CA LEU A 57 -8.08 10.88 8.53
C LEU A 57 -8.48 9.51 9.08
N VAL A 58 -7.94 8.44 8.49
CA VAL A 58 -8.20 7.08 8.97
C VAL A 58 -7.62 6.90 10.37
N LEU A 59 -6.36 7.31 10.61
CA LEU A 59 -5.74 7.22 11.93
C LEU A 59 -6.47 8.04 12.99
N SER A 60 -6.97 9.22 12.64
CA SER A 60 -7.74 10.10 13.53
C SER A 60 -8.94 9.40 14.16
N ARG A 61 -9.60 8.52 13.39
CA ARG A 61 -10.76 7.75 13.87
C ARG A 61 -10.40 6.71 14.93
N PHE A 62 -9.18 6.17 14.91
CA PHE A 62 -8.71 5.14 15.85
C PHE A 62 -7.93 5.71 17.03
N LEU A 63 -7.20 6.82 16.81
CA LEU A 63 -6.38 7.48 17.83
C LEU A 63 -7.15 8.55 18.62
N GLU A 64 -8.37 8.92 18.19
CA GLU A 64 -9.18 9.98 18.81
C GLU A 64 -8.44 11.33 18.90
N LYS A 65 -7.61 11.62 17.89
CA LYS A 65 -6.83 12.86 17.77
C LYS A 65 -7.20 13.61 16.50
N PRO A 66 -7.14 14.96 16.49
CA PRO A 66 -7.21 15.73 15.25
C PRO A 66 -6.17 15.20 14.23
N PRO A 67 -6.53 15.04 12.94
CA PRO A 67 -5.64 14.45 11.94
C PRO A 67 -4.32 15.20 11.76
N GLU A 68 -4.32 16.52 11.95
CA GLU A 68 -3.15 17.39 11.93
C GLU A 68 -2.21 17.18 13.13
N GLU A 69 -2.71 16.66 14.25
CA GLU A 69 -1.91 16.41 15.47
C GLU A 69 -1.28 15.01 15.51
N ILE A 70 -1.63 14.12 14.57
CA ILE A 70 -1.11 12.75 14.54
C ILE A 70 0.33 12.77 14.07
N ARG A 71 1.22 12.22 14.91
CA ARG A 71 2.65 12.14 14.61
C ARG A 71 2.95 10.89 13.79
N ILE A 72 3.44 11.09 12.57
CA ILE A 72 3.81 10.03 11.63
C ILE A 72 5.27 10.25 11.21
N SER A 73 6.14 9.28 11.47
CA SER A 73 7.51 9.29 10.94
C SER A 73 7.56 8.63 9.57
N ARG A 74 8.37 9.15 8.66
CA ARG A 74 8.71 8.54 7.37
C ARG A 74 10.23 8.40 7.22
N GLU A 75 10.93 8.28 8.34
CA GLU A 75 12.39 8.12 8.31
C GLU A 75 12.75 6.76 7.71
N CYS A 76 13.60 6.77 6.69
CA CYS A 76 14.17 5.54 6.15
C CYS A 76 15.21 4.99 7.15
N PRO A 77 15.11 3.72 7.58
CA PRO A 77 16.05 3.15 8.56
C PRO A 77 17.49 3.01 8.03
N HIS A 78 17.69 3.12 6.71
CA HIS A 78 19.02 2.97 6.09
C HIS A 78 19.75 4.29 5.84
N CYS A 79 19.03 5.36 5.49
CA CYS A 79 19.65 6.62 5.09
C CYS A 79 19.08 7.85 5.81
N HIS A 80 18.13 7.65 6.74
CA HIS A 80 17.51 8.67 7.57
C HIS A 80 16.79 9.80 6.80
N LYS A 81 16.51 9.60 5.51
CA LYS A 81 15.73 10.55 4.67
C LYS A 81 14.22 10.29 4.78
N PRO A 82 13.36 11.29 4.48
CA PRO A 82 11.90 11.22 4.68
C PRO A 82 11.16 10.42 3.58
N HIS A 83 11.64 9.22 3.26
CA HIS A 83 11.05 8.31 2.27
C HIS A 83 10.81 6.88 2.76
N GLY A 84 11.01 6.62 4.05
CA GLY A 84 10.68 5.35 4.67
C GLY A 84 9.18 5.05 4.69
N LYS A 85 8.86 3.80 5.07
CA LYS A 85 7.49 3.37 5.37
C LYS A 85 6.92 4.27 6.50
N PRO A 86 5.65 4.73 6.41
CA PRO A 86 5.07 5.51 7.48
C PRO A 86 5.01 4.70 8.79
N ARG A 87 5.39 5.32 9.90
CA ARG A 87 5.32 4.77 11.26
C ARG A 87 4.52 5.70 12.15
N VAL A 88 3.49 5.17 12.81
CA VAL A 88 2.62 5.92 13.70
C VAL A 88 3.29 6.05 15.07
N LEU A 89 3.62 7.27 15.50
CA LEU A 89 4.32 7.52 16.78
C LEU A 89 3.37 7.68 17.98
N ASP A 90 2.07 7.79 17.71
CA ASP A 90 1.01 7.97 18.72
C ASP A 90 0.24 6.68 19.02
N GLY A 91 0.65 5.56 18.43
CA GLY A 91 0.00 4.26 18.57
C GLY A 91 0.96 3.16 18.19
N ASP A 92 1.85 2.78 19.10
CA ASP A 92 2.99 1.88 18.86
C ASP A 92 2.60 0.50 18.31
N SER A 93 1.36 0.08 18.51
CA SER A 93 0.81 -1.17 17.97
C SER A 93 0.26 -1.03 16.55
N ILE A 94 0.03 0.18 16.03
CA ILE A 94 -0.62 0.38 14.73
C ILE A 94 0.42 0.30 13.60
N GLU A 95 0.26 -0.72 12.77
CA GLU A 95 1.04 -0.92 11.56
C GLU A 95 0.28 -0.38 10.36
N VAL A 96 0.97 0.39 9.51
CA VAL A 96 0.36 1.04 8.34
C VAL A 96 1.15 0.80 7.07
N ASN A 97 0.46 0.71 5.95
CA ASN A 97 1.09 0.76 4.63
C ASN A 97 0.19 1.49 3.63
N ILE A 98 0.80 2.16 2.66
CA ILE A 98 0.08 2.89 1.61
C ILE A 98 0.67 2.46 0.27
N SER A 99 -0.19 2.28 -0.73
CA SER A 99 0.23 2.21 -2.13
C SER A 99 -0.74 2.96 -3.03
N HIS A 100 -0.27 3.39 -4.20
CA HIS A 100 -1.09 4.11 -5.16
C HIS A 100 -0.60 3.86 -6.58
N SER A 101 -1.52 3.64 -7.51
CA SER A 101 -1.20 3.51 -8.93
C SER A 101 -2.44 3.83 -9.76
N GLY A 102 -2.23 4.44 -10.93
CA GLY A 102 -3.30 4.97 -11.75
C GLY A 102 -4.26 5.88 -10.97
N ASN A 103 -5.52 5.45 -10.90
CA ASN A 103 -6.61 6.20 -10.26
C ASN A 103 -6.92 5.76 -8.83
N TRP A 104 -6.08 4.95 -8.20
CA TRP A 104 -6.36 4.41 -6.87
C TRP A 104 -5.27 4.73 -5.85
N VAL A 105 -5.72 5.00 -4.63
CA VAL A 105 -4.91 5.04 -3.41
C VAL A 105 -5.46 3.97 -2.46
N LEU A 106 -4.58 3.12 -1.96
CA LEU A 106 -4.86 2.13 -0.93
C LEU A 106 -4.15 2.52 0.37
N THR A 107 -4.87 2.51 1.48
CA THR A 107 -4.32 2.66 2.84
C THR A 107 -4.70 1.45 3.67
N ALA A 108 -3.72 0.78 4.26
CA ALA A 108 -3.91 -0.41 5.08
C ALA A 108 -3.46 -0.17 6.52
N LEU A 109 -4.27 -0.58 7.50
CA LEU A 109 -4.00 -0.55 8.93
C LEU A 109 -4.18 -1.93 9.56
N THR A 110 -3.36 -2.26 10.54
CA THR A 110 -3.56 -3.42 11.43
C THR A 110 -2.91 -3.20 12.80
N LEU A 111 -3.02 -4.18 13.70
CA LEU A 111 -2.37 -4.16 15.01
C LEU A 111 -1.27 -5.23 15.10
N ASN A 112 -0.12 -4.82 15.63
CA ASN A 112 0.99 -5.67 16.08
C ASN A 112 1.61 -6.60 15.03
N GLN A 113 1.37 -6.36 13.73
CA GLN A 113 1.91 -7.20 12.68
C GLN A 113 2.32 -6.39 11.45
N PRO A 114 3.56 -6.56 10.95
CA PRO A 114 3.99 -5.87 9.75
C PRO A 114 3.13 -6.22 8.55
N ILE A 115 2.69 -5.19 7.84
CA ILE A 115 1.95 -5.30 6.59
C ILE A 115 2.59 -4.50 5.47
N GLY A 116 2.37 -4.96 4.26
CA GLY A 116 2.72 -4.28 3.02
C GLY A 116 1.57 -4.40 2.04
N ILE A 117 1.22 -3.31 1.36
CA ILE A 117 0.20 -3.32 0.34
C ILE A 117 0.80 -2.75 -0.94
N ASP A 118 0.40 -3.34 -2.07
CA ASP A 118 0.78 -2.82 -3.36
C ASP A 118 -0.39 -2.85 -4.36
N ILE A 119 -0.39 -1.91 -5.28
CA ILE A 119 -1.34 -1.78 -6.36
C ILE A 119 -0.62 -1.27 -7.60
N GLU A 120 -0.87 -1.89 -8.75
CA GLU A 120 -0.38 -1.41 -10.03
C GLU A 120 -1.46 -1.40 -11.10
N GLN A 121 -1.58 -0.28 -11.80
CA GLN A 121 -2.38 -0.20 -13.01
C GLN A 121 -1.70 -1.01 -14.11
N ARG A 122 -2.43 -1.98 -14.67
CA ARG A 122 -1.94 -2.76 -15.81
C ARG A 122 -1.77 -1.83 -17.01
N SER A 123 -0.53 -1.47 -17.28
CA SER A 123 -0.16 -0.79 -18.52
C SER A 123 0.34 -1.84 -19.51
N PHE A 124 -0.37 -2.01 -20.62
CA PHE A 124 0.09 -2.85 -21.73
C PHE A 124 1.14 -2.15 -22.61
N SER A 125 1.73 -1.04 -22.13
CA SER A 125 2.95 -0.50 -22.75
C SER A 125 4.11 -1.49 -22.62
N HIS A 126 5.08 -1.46 -23.54
CA HIS A 126 6.18 -2.44 -23.58
C HIS A 126 7.17 -2.33 -22.41
N HIS A 127 7.06 -1.32 -21.53
CA HIS A 127 7.99 -1.11 -20.40
C HIS A 127 8.12 -2.30 -19.45
N TRP A 128 7.06 -3.11 -19.28
CA TRP A 128 7.15 -4.30 -18.41
C TRP A 128 8.14 -5.34 -18.95
N GLN A 129 8.40 -5.38 -20.26
CA GLN A 129 9.31 -6.33 -20.88
C GLN A 129 10.76 -6.10 -20.46
N GLU A 130 11.13 -4.84 -20.23
CA GLU A 130 12.47 -4.46 -19.79
C GLU A 130 12.69 -4.81 -18.30
N LEU A 131 11.61 -4.81 -17.51
CA LEU A 131 11.67 -5.04 -16.07
C LEU A 131 11.50 -6.52 -15.67
N ILE A 132 10.95 -7.36 -16.55
CA ILE A 132 10.61 -8.76 -16.23
C ILE A 132 11.79 -9.56 -15.64
N GLY A 133 13.01 -9.36 -16.17
CA GLY A 133 14.21 -10.05 -15.72
C GLY A 133 14.69 -9.65 -14.32
N HIS A 134 14.28 -8.47 -13.84
CA HIS A 134 14.56 -8.00 -12.48
C HIS A 134 13.49 -8.45 -11.47
N VAL A 135 12.30 -8.79 -11.97
CA VAL A 135 11.16 -9.16 -11.14
C VAL A 135 11.10 -10.66 -10.94
N LEU A 136 11.23 -11.45 -11.99
CA LEU A 136 11.02 -12.90 -11.92
C LEU A 136 12.24 -13.63 -11.36
N SER A 137 11.97 -14.64 -10.52
CA SER A 137 12.96 -15.66 -10.21
C SER A 137 13.13 -16.62 -11.39
N ALA A 138 14.22 -17.38 -11.41
CA ALA A 138 14.48 -18.37 -12.46
C ALA A 138 13.35 -19.41 -12.60
N LYS A 139 12.64 -19.73 -11.50
CA LYS A 139 11.51 -20.66 -11.51
C LYS A 139 10.27 -20.02 -12.14
N GLU A 140 9.98 -18.78 -11.76
CA GLU A 140 8.83 -18.04 -12.28
C GLU A 140 9.00 -17.73 -13.78
N HIS A 141 10.23 -17.42 -14.21
CA HIS A 141 10.54 -17.15 -15.61
C HIS A 141 10.17 -18.34 -16.51
N LYS A 142 10.52 -19.57 -16.10
CA LYS A 142 10.17 -20.80 -16.83
C LYS A 142 8.66 -21.01 -16.97
N GLU A 143 7.88 -20.66 -15.95
CA GLU A 143 6.42 -20.76 -16.02
C GLU A 143 5.80 -19.61 -16.82
N TRP A 144 6.39 -18.42 -16.73
CA TRP A 144 5.96 -17.23 -17.43
C TRP A 144 6.19 -17.32 -18.95
N GLU A 145 7.29 -17.93 -19.40
CA GLU A 145 7.59 -18.13 -20.82
C GLU A 145 6.50 -18.93 -21.56
N LYS A 146 5.82 -19.84 -20.84
CA LYS A 146 4.76 -20.71 -21.37
C LYS A 146 3.43 -19.99 -21.60
N LEU A 147 3.28 -18.75 -21.14
CA LEU A 147 2.06 -17.97 -21.23
C LEU A 147 1.91 -17.28 -22.60
N SER A 148 0.68 -17.01 -23.02
CA SER A 148 0.41 -16.10 -24.14
C SER A 148 0.82 -14.66 -23.80
N ASP A 149 1.05 -13.81 -24.80
CA ASP A 149 1.51 -12.42 -24.57
C ASP A 149 0.56 -11.61 -23.67
N ARG A 150 -0.75 -11.82 -23.80
CA ARG A 150 -1.75 -11.18 -22.94
C ARG A 150 -1.63 -11.66 -21.49
N GLU A 151 -1.46 -12.96 -21.29
CA GLU A 151 -1.28 -13.55 -19.95
C GLU A 151 0.06 -13.15 -19.33
N LYS A 152 1.12 -13.00 -20.14
CA LYS A 152 2.44 -12.55 -19.72
C LYS A 152 2.41 -11.16 -19.07
N ALA A 153 1.74 -10.20 -19.71
CA ALA A 153 1.58 -8.86 -19.16
C ALA A 153 0.80 -8.89 -17.84
N ILE A 154 -0.30 -9.66 -17.76
CA ILE A 154 -1.08 -9.81 -16.53
C ILE A 154 -0.22 -10.46 -15.42
N ALA A 155 0.48 -11.53 -15.73
CA ALA A 155 1.34 -12.25 -14.78
C ALA A 155 2.47 -11.36 -14.25
N PHE A 156 3.06 -10.49 -15.09
CA PHE A 156 4.06 -9.52 -14.64
C PHE A 156 3.52 -8.65 -13.49
N PHE A 157 2.37 -8.00 -13.68
CA PHE A 157 1.80 -7.13 -12.64
C PHE A 157 1.39 -7.92 -11.39
N GLN A 158 1.00 -9.19 -11.54
CA GLN A 158 0.74 -10.08 -10.40
C GLN A 158 2.01 -10.39 -9.60
N TYR A 159 3.10 -10.77 -10.27
CA TYR A 159 4.38 -11.03 -9.63
C TYR A 159 4.93 -9.76 -8.97
N TRP A 160 4.85 -8.62 -9.67
CA TRP A 160 5.26 -7.32 -9.16
C TRP A 160 4.55 -6.98 -7.86
N THR A 161 3.22 -6.91 -7.89
CA THR A 161 2.43 -6.48 -6.74
C THR A 161 2.56 -7.44 -5.55
N GLN A 162 2.69 -8.74 -5.80
CA GLN A 162 2.94 -9.71 -4.73
C GLN A 162 4.29 -9.48 -4.06
N LYS A 163 5.36 -9.34 -4.84
CA LYS A 163 6.71 -9.19 -4.31
C LYS A 163 6.92 -7.84 -3.65
N GLU A 164 6.42 -6.77 -4.25
CA GLU A 164 6.49 -5.43 -3.68
C GLU A 164 5.70 -5.36 -2.36
N ALA A 165 4.53 -6.00 -2.27
CA ALA A 165 3.79 -6.10 -1.02
C ALA A 165 4.60 -6.83 0.06
N ILE A 166 5.26 -7.94 -0.28
CA ILE A 166 6.14 -8.69 0.65
C ILE A 166 7.30 -7.81 1.15
N LEU A 167 8.02 -7.18 0.23
CA LEU A 167 9.16 -6.30 0.54
C LEU A 167 8.76 -5.08 1.38
N LYS A 168 7.55 -4.55 1.15
CA LYS A 168 6.94 -3.49 1.97
C LYS A 168 6.56 -3.98 3.36
N ALA A 169 6.14 -5.24 3.50
CA ALA A 169 5.76 -5.83 4.78
C ALA A 169 6.99 -6.02 5.68
N THR A 170 8.09 -6.53 5.12
CA THR A 170 9.33 -6.77 5.87
C THR A 170 10.15 -5.51 6.12
N GLY A 171 9.92 -4.45 5.34
CA GLY A 171 10.69 -3.21 5.42
C GLY A 171 12.00 -3.24 4.64
N ASP A 172 12.30 -4.34 3.94
CA ASP A 172 13.51 -4.48 3.11
C ASP A 172 13.43 -3.59 1.85
N GLY A 173 12.22 -3.29 1.37
CA GLY A 173 12.00 -2.47 0.18
C GLY A 173 12.77 -2.98 -1.05
N LEU A 174 13.18 -2.08 -1.94
CA LEU A 174 13.95 -2.42 -3.15
C LEU A 174 15.44 -2.74 -2.89
N THR A 175 15.87 -2.85 -1.63
CA THR A 175 17.27 -3.22 -1.33
C THR A 175 17.54 -4.69 -1.63
N VAL A 176 16.49 -5.52 -1.65
CA VAL A 176 16.52 -6.91 -2.05
C VAL A 176 15.97 -7.02 -3.48
N PRO A 177 16.71 -7.64 -4.42
CA PRO A 177 16.19 -7.89 -5.75
C PRO A 177 14.92 -8.76 -5.70
N MET A 178 13.85 -8.34 -6.36
CA MET A 178 12.60 -9.11 -6.44
C MET A 178 12.81 -10.53 -6.97
N SER A 179 13.77 -10.72 -7.87
CA SER A 179 14.16 -12.02 -8.41
C SER A 179 14.70 -13.02 -7.37
N HIS A 180 15.08 -12.56 -6.17
CA HIS A 180 15.49 -13.42 -5.05
C HIS A 180 14.30 -14.01 -4.28
N LEU A 181 13.10 -13.48 -4.47
CA LEU A 181 11.85 -14.02 -3.94
C LEU A 181 11.21 -14.89 -5.02
N SER A 182 10.58 -16.00 -4.64
CA SER A 182 9.71 -16.76 -5.53
C SER A 182 8.31 -16.87 -4.93
N VAL A 183 7.30 -16.43 -5.67
CA VAL A 183 5.89 -16.54 -5.31
C VAL A 183 5.16 -17.47 -6.29
N SER A 184 4.11 -18.13 -5.83
CA SER A 184 3.25 -18.93 -6.72
C SER A 184 2.40 -18.05 -7.63
N ARG A 185 2.19 -18.45 -8.88
CA ARG A 185 1.25 -17.78 -9.81
C ARG A 185 -0.13 -17.59 -9.16
N LYS A 186 -0.79 -16.46 -9.45
CA LYS A 186 -2.14 -16.15 -8.96
C LYS A 186 -3.21 -16.97 -9.71
N THR A 187 -3.26 -18.27 -9.46
CA THR A 187 -4.40 -19.15 -9.80
C THR A 187 -5.32 -19.39 -8.60
N GLY A 188 -5.12 -18.61 -7.53
CA GLY A 188 -5.75 -18.71 -6.22
C GLY A 188 -5.03 -17.74 -5.27
N ILE A 189 -4.99 -18.06 -3.98
CA ILE A 189 -4.20 -17.29 -3.00
C ILE A 189 -2.71 -17.55 -3.25
N PRO A 190 -1.93 -16.53 -3.66
CA PRO A 190 -0.51 -16.67 -3.88
C PRO A 190 0.23 -16.91 -2.55
N ARG A 191 1.31 -17.68 -2.62
CA ARG A 191 2.19 -17.94 -1.49
C ARG A 191 3.61 -17.56 -1.85
N LEU A 192 4.33 -16.98 -0.89
CA LEU A 192 5.78 -16.98 -0.93
C LEU A 192 6.25 -18.44 -0.83
N THR A 193 7.05 -18.86 -1.79
CA THR A 193 7.54 -20.25 -1.90
C THR A 193 9.03 -20.37 -1.64
N ASP A 194 9.77 -19.28 -1.81
CA ASP A 194 11.20 -19.22 -1.55
C ASP A 194 11.64 -17.77 -1.35
N TRP A 195 12.65 -17.58 -0.52
CA TRP A 195 13.35 -16.30 -0.36
C TRP A 195 14.80 -16.57 0.02
N HIS A 196 15.69 -16.37 -0.95
CA HIS A 196 17.12 -16.63 -0.78
C HIS A 196 17.71 -15.85 0.41
N GLY A 197 18.19 -16.58 1.42
CA GLY A 197 18.79 -16.03 2.65
C GLY A 197 17.79 -15.57 3.72
N HIS A 198 16.50 -15.81 3.52
CA HIS A 198 15.42 -15.49 4.45
C HIS A 198 14.37 -16.62 4.51
N GLU A 199 14.82 -17.86 4.37
CA GLU A 199 13.97 -19.05 4.31
C GLU A 199 13.09 -19.20 5.56
N GLU A 200 13.55 -18.70 6.71
CA GLU A 200 12.80 -18.68 7.97
C GLU A 200 11.53 -17.81 7.92
N ARG A 201 11.51 -16.79 7.06
CA ARG A 201 10.37 -15.86 6.92
C ARG A 201 9.29 -16.39 6.01
N VAL A 202 9.60 -17.33 5.12
CA VAL A 202 8.69 -17.81 4.07
C VAL A 202 7.35 -18.28 4.65
N SER A 203 7.39 -19.04 5.75
CA SER A 203 6.19 -19.57 6.42
C SER A 203 5.37 -18.53 7.18
N GLN A 204 5.94 -17.35 7.44
CA GLN A 204 5.33 -16.30 8.25
C GLN A 204 4.61 -15.25 7.39
N ILE A 205 4.82 -15.26 6.08
CA ILE A 205 4.31 -14.23 5.17
C ILE A 205 3.16 -14.80 4.35
N HIS A 206 2.00 -14.14 4.44
CA HIS A 206 0.80 -14.50 3.72
C HIS A 206 0.38 -13.39 2.78
N CYS A 207 0.11 -13.74 1.52
CA CYS A 207 -0.30 -12.81 0.48
C CYS A 207 -1.78 -12.97 0.17
N TYR A 208 -2.48 -11.84 0.03
CA TYR A 208 -3.91 -11.77 -0.22
C TYR A 208 -4.15 -10.85 -1.42
N PRO A 209 -4.60 -11.38 -2.56
CA PRO A 209 -4.96 -10.54 -3.69
C PRO A 209 -6.17 -9.69 -3.35
N LEU A 210 -6.15 -8.43 -3.80
CA LEU A 210 -7.28 -7.51 -3.61
C LEU A 210 -7.91 -7.23 -4.98
N GLU A 211 -9.21 -7.44 -5.08
CA GLU A 211 -9.98 -7.12 -6.29
C GLU A 211 -10.48 -5.68 -6.18
N ILE A 212 -9.85 -4.78 -6.94
CA ILE A 212 -10.20 -3.35 -6.98
C ILE A 212 -11.03 -3.05 -8.23
N ASP A 213 -10.47 -3.32 -9.41
CA ASP A 213 -11.14 -3.28 -10.70
C ASP A 213 -10.44 -4.20 -11.71
N SER A 214 -10.93 -4.26 -12.94
CA SER A 214 -10.39 -5.14 -13.99
C SER A 214 -9.07 -4.66 -14.60
N SER A 215 -8.63 -3.44 -14.30
CA SER A 215 -7.44 -2.78 -14.86
C SER A 215 -6.27 -2.69 -13.89
N HIS A 216 -6.45 -3.04 -12.61
CA HIS A 216 -5.39 -3.02 -11.60
C HIS A 216 -5.09 -4.42 -11.07
N GLU A 217 -3.85 -4.65 -10.68
CA GLU A 217 -3.48 -5.74 -9.77
C GLU A 217 -3.19 -5.13 -8.41
N ALA A 218 -3.62 -5.80 -7.34
CA ALA A 218 -3.31 -5.39 -5.99
C ALA A 218 -3.08 -6.61 -5.09
N CYS A 219 -2.18 -6.46 -4.13
CA CYS A 219 -1.82 -7.50 -3.18
C CYS A 219 -1.54 -6.88 -1.81
N LEU A 220 -2.06 -7.54 -0.77
CA LEU A 220 -1.71 -7.30 0.63
C LEU A 220 -0.80 -8.45 1.09
N ALA A 221 0.34 -8.14 1.69
CA ALA A 221 1.16 -9.09 2.41
C ALA A 221 1.08 -8.81 3.92
N VAL A 222 0.92 -9.87 4.71
CA VAL A 222 0.86 -9.82 6.18
C VAL A 222 1.92 -10.75 6.74
N MET A 223 2.73 -10.26 7.68
CA MET A 223 3.65 -11.08 8.46
C MET A 223 2.93 -11.57 9.73
N GLY A 224 2.52 -12.83 9.75
CA GLY A 224 1.76 -13.43 10.85
C GLY A 224 0.31 -13.74 10.48
N GLN A 225 -0.55 -13.85 11.49
CA GLN A 225 -1.91 -14.35 11.33
C GLN A 225 -2.89 -13.24 10.88
N CYS A 226 -3.55 -13.45 9.75
CA CYS A 226 -4.69 -12.64 9.32
C CYS A 226 -5.93 -13.51 9.20
N TRP A 227 -6.95 -13.20 9.99
CA TRP A 227 -8.22 -13.93 9.98
C TRP A 227 -9.29 -13.21 9.16
N GLN A 228 -9.12 -11.89 8.97
CA GLN A 228 -10.09 -11.07 8.24
C GLN A 228 -9.43 -9.86 7.58
N ILE A 229 -9.83 -9.61 6.33
CA ILE A 229 -9.53 -8.38 5.61
C ILE A 229 -10.83 -7.58 5.47
N CYS A 230 -10.84 -6.38 6.02
CA CYS A 230 -11.97 -5.47 6.03
C CYS A 230 -11.77 -4.39 4.98
N LEU A 231 -12.38 -4.57 3.80
CA LEU A 231 -12.36 -3.56 2.74
C LEU A 231 -13.34 -2.43 3.05
N ARG A 232 -12.91 -1.18 2.85
CA ARG A 232 -13.69 0.03 3.15
C ARG A 232 -13.53 1.05 2.03
N ASP A 233 -14.56 1.87 1.82
CA ASP A 233 -14.49 3.01 0.92
C ASP A 233 -13.87 4.22 1.66
N GLY A 234 -12.69 4.66 1.22
CA GLY A 234 -12.04 5.83 1.82
C GLY A 234 -12.65 7.17 1.40
N LYS A 235 -13.47 7.20 0.34
CA LYS A 235 -14.25 8.39 -0.01
C LYS A 235 -15.18 8.80 1.12
N LEU A 236 -15.84 7.84 1.75
CA LEU A 236 -16.75 8.08 2.89
C LEU A 236 -16.03 8.69 4.09
N VAL A 237 -14.74 8.39 4.28
CA VAL A 237 -13.93 8.98 5.36
C VAL A 237 -13.67 10.46 5.09
N ILE A 238 -13.37 10.81 3.83
CA ILE A 238 -13.10 12.18 3.40
C ILE A 238 -14.39 13.01 3.43
N GLU A 239 -15.49 12.48 2.90
CA GLU A 239 -16.80 13.16 2.89
C GLU A 239 -17.26 13.46 4.32
N ALA A 240 -17.23 12.48 5.22
CA ALA A 240 -17.60 12.68 6.62
C ALA A 240 -16.71 13.70 7.36
N TRP A 241 -15.44 13.83 6.96
CA TRP A 241 -14.55 14.85 7.51
C TRP A 241 -14.85 16.25 6.98
N LEU A 242 -15.14 16.37 5.67
CA LEU A 242 -15.54 17.64 5.06
C LEU A 242 -16.85 18.17 5.64
N GLU A 243 -17.85 17.31 5.83
CA GLU A 243 -19.15 17.67 6.44
C GLU A 243 -18.95 18.31 7.82
N LYS A 244 -18.20 17.63 8.70
CA LYS A 244 -17.87 18.14 10.05
C LYS A 244 -17.10 19.45 10.03
N ARG A 245 -16.30 19.72 9.00
CA ARG A 245 -15.61 20.99 8.83
C ARG A 245 -16.56 22.08 8.36
N GLY A 246 -17.42 21.78 7.39
CA GLY A 246 -18.46 22.70 6.93
C GLY A 246 -19.37 23.17 8.06
N GLU A 247 -19.77 22.28 8.95
CA GLU A 247 -20.55 22.61 10.17
C GLU A 247 -19.80 23.55 11.13
N LYS A 248 -18.46 23.52 11.16
CA LYS A 248 -17.65 24.39 12.04
C LYS A 248 -17.46 25.81 11.51
N PHE A 249 -17.71 26.08 10.22
CA PHE A 249 -17.57 27.42 9.63
C PHE A 249 -18.89 28.20 9.57
N VAL A 250 -20.01 27.61 10.01
CA VAL A 250 -21.33 28.24 10.08
C VAL A 250 -21.68 28.55 11.53
N HIS A 251 -20.83 29.26 12.29
CA HIS A 251 -21.18 29.86 13.58
C HIS A 251 -20.30 31.07 13.88
#